data_AF-A0A7X3Z8A6-F1
#
_entry.id   AF-A0A7X3Z8A6-F1
#
_cell.length_a   1.000
_cell.length_b   1.000
_cell.length_c   1.000
_cell.angle_alpha   90.00
_cell.angle_beta   90.00
_cell.angle_gamma   90.00
#
_symmetry.space_group_name_H-M   'P 1'
#
loop_
_entity.id
_entity.type
_entity.pdbx_description
1 polymer ?
#
loop_
_entity_poly.entity_id
_entity_poly.type
_entity_poly.pdbx_seq_one_letter_code
_entity_poly.pdbx_strand_id
1 'polypeptide(L)'
;MEDNAALVAPHAGEVPDSALLVSFANGDAQAGRQLVARLGPMLFGCAARVLGDHSEAEDVVQETMLRLWKMAPDWRQGDAKVSTWACRVAMNLCTDRLRRRRVGPQLALD
;
A
#
# COMPACT_ATOMS: atom_id res chain seq x y z
N MET A 1 -13.13 1.05 18.62
CA MET A 1 -12.93 1.09 17.16
C MET A 1 -12.66 2.55 16.84
N GLU A 2 -11.53 3.03 17.33
CA GLU A 2 -11.24 4.46 17.46
C GLU A 2 -9.75 4.68 17.20
N ASP A 3 -9.45 5.85 16.65
CA ASP A 3 -8.14 6.41 16.34
C ASP A 3 -7.40 5.89 15.09
N ASN A 4 -8.00 6.12 13.92
CA ASN A 4 -7.29 6.13 12.62
C ASN A 4 -7.27 7.55 11.99
N ALA A 5 -7.26 8.59 12.83
CA ALA A 5 -7.24 9.99 12.39
C ALA A 5 -5.82 10.56 12.18
N ALA A 6 -4.78 9.79 12.50
CA ALA A 6 -3.37 10.17 12.29
C ALA A 6 -2.75 9.54 11.03
N LEU A 7 -3.56 9.22 10.02
CA LEU A 7 -3.06 8.99 8.65
C LEU A 7 -2.58 10.32 8.07
N VAL A 8 -1.39 10.72 8.54
CA VAL A 8 -0.47 11.77 8.05
C VAL A 8 -1.16 12.75 7.10
N ALA A 9 -1.86 13.74 7.67
CA ALA A 9 -2.13 14.96 6.92
C ALA A 9 -0.77 15.63 6.67
N PRO A 10 -0.44 16.02 5.42
CA PRO A 10 0.80 16.74 5.18
C PRO A 10 0.79 18.03 6.01
N HIS A 11 1.87 18.23 6.76
CA HIS A 11 2.16 19.50 7.43
C HIS A 11 2.18 20.62 6.36
N ALA A 12 1.82 21.86 6.69
CA ALA A 12 1.59 22.94 5.72
C ALA A 12 2.81 23.35 4.83
N GLY A 13 3.94 22.65 4.89
CA GLY A 13 5.08 22.79 3.97
C GLY A 13 5.59 21.46 3.40
N GLU A 14 4.87 20.35 3.59
CA GLU A 14 5.28 19.03 3.14
C GLU A 14 4.69 18.72 1.76
N VAL A 15 5.55 18.26 0.83
CA VAL A 15 5.13 17.86 -0.52
C VAL A 15 4.07 16.75 -0.40
N PRO A 16 2.86 16.93 -0.95
CA PRO A 16 1.82 15.91 -0.88
C PRO A 16 2.24 14.62 -1.58
N ASP A 17 1.78 13.47 -1.08
CA ASP A 17 2.09 12.16 -1.69
C ASP A 17 1.65 12.09 -3.16
N SER A 18 0.56 12.77 -3.53
CA SER A 18 0.13 12.87 -4.93
C SER A 18 1.14 13.60 -5.81
N ALA A 19 1.78 14.64 -5.30
CA ALA A 19 2.82 15.37 -6.03
C ALA A 19 4.10 14.54 -6.14
N LEU A 20 4.48 13.79 -5.09
CA LEU A 20 5.59 12.83 -5.17
C LEU A 20 5.29 11.73 -6.20
N LEU A 21 4.05 11.23 -6.26
CA LEU A 21 3.67 10.19 -7.21
C LEU A 21 3.77 10.68 -8.66
N VAL A 22 3.33 11.91 -8.92
CA VAL A 22 3.49 12.57 -10.23
C VAL A 22 4.97 12.78 -10.56
N SER A 23 5.80 13.25 -9.60
CA SER A 23 7.24 13.41 -9.83
C SER A 23 7.90 12.08 -10.18
N PHE A 24 7.56 11.02 -9.45
CA PHE A 24 8.04 9.67 -9.72
C PHE A 24 7.64 9.18 -11.12
N ALA A 25 6.38 9.40 -11.54
CA ALA A 25 5.92 9.05 -12.88
C ALA A 25 6.72 9.78 -13.99
N ASN A 26 7.29 10.94 -13.68
CA ASN A 26 8.16 11.72 -14.57
C ASN A 26 9.66 11.36 -14.45
N GLY A 27 10.00 10.29 -13.73
CA GLY A 27 11.37 9.77 -13.63
C GLY A 27 12.15 10.17 -12.37
N ASP A 28 11.54 10.88 -11.42
CA ASP A 28 12.20 11.23 -10.16
C ASP A 28 12.23 10.05 -9.18
N ALA A 29 13.38 9.36 -9.16
CA ALA A 29 13.61 8.25 -8.24
C ALA A 29 13.63 8.67 -6.75
N GLN A 30 13.93 9.94 -6.42
CA GLN A 30 13.88 10.40 -5.03
C GLN A 30 12.43 10.48 -4.54
N ALA A 31 11.50 10.92 -5.38
CA ALA A 31 10.09 10.96 -5.03
C ALA A 31 9.54 9.55 -4.71
N GLY A 32 9.95 8.54 -5.50
CA GLY A 32 9.62 7.13 -5.21
C GLY A 32 10.16 6.67 -3.84
N ARG A 33 11.40 7.03 -3.48
CA ARG A 33 11.98 6.73 -2.17
C ARG A 33 11.20 7.39 -1.02
N GLN A 34 10.78 8.64 -1.19
CA GLN A 34 10.00 9.33 -0.18
C GLN A 34 8.63 8.67 0.03
N LEU A 35 7.96 8.24 -1.04
CA LEU A 35 6.72 7.48 -0.93
C LEU A 35 6.92 6.15 -0.20
N VAL A 36 8.03 5.44 -0.45
CA VAL A 36 8.37 4.22 0.31
C VAL A 36 8.57 4.51 1.78
N ALA A 37 9.33 5.56 2.11
CA ALA A 37 9.59 5.93 3.50
C ALA A 37 8.30 6.30 4.26
N ARG A 38 7.34 6.96 3.59
CA ARG A 38 6.07 7.38 4.20
C ARG A 38 5.03 6.26 4.30
N LEU A 39 4.85 5.48 3.23
CA LEU A 39 3.78 4.50 3.13
C LEU A 39 4.21 3.12 3.64
N GLY A 40 5.48 2.75 3.47
CA GLY A 40 6.01 1.42 3.79
C GLY A 40 5.71 0.97 5.24
N PRO A 41 6.11 1.74 6.27
CA PRO A 41 5.88 1.35 7.67
C PRO A 41 4.39 1.17 8.02
N MET A 42 3.54 2.05 7.49
CA MET A 42 2.09 2.01 7.69
C MET A 42 1.48 0.75 7.06
N LEU A 43 1.81 0.47 5.80
CA LEU A 43 1.33 -0.70 5.06
C LEU A 43 1.84 -1.99 5.72
N PHE A 44 3.11 -2.02 6.12
CA PHE A 44 3.72 -3.15 6.81
C PHE A 44 3.00 -3.45 8.13
N GLY A 45 2.83 -2.44 8.99
CA GLY A 45 2.16 -2.61 10.28
C GLY A 45 0.70 -3.09 10.13
N CYS A 46 0.01 -2.65 9.07
CA CYS A 46 -1.34 -3.13 8.76
C CYS A 46 -1.31 -4.60 8.31
N ALA A 47 -0.49 -4.92 7.31
CA ALA A 47 -0.39 -6.26 6.74
C ALA A 47 0.11 -7.30 7.76
N ALA A 48 1.13 -6.97 8.55
CA ALA A 48 1.66 -7.83 9.59
C ALA A 48 0.59 -8.19 10.64
N ARG A 49 -0.24 -7.23 11.03
CA ARG A 49 -1.37 -7.47 11.95
C ARG A 49 -2.42 -8.41 11.34
N VAL A 50 -2.70 -8.26 10.05
CA VAL A 50 -3.74 -9.05 9.36
C VAL A 50 -3.28 -10.48 9.06
N LEU A 51 -2.02 -10.64 8.64
CA LEU A 51 -1.48 -11.92 8.17
C LEU A 51 -0.82 -12.74 9.27
N GLY A 52 -0.34 -12.10 10.34
CA GLY A 52 0.43 -12.74 11.41
C GLY A 52 1.78 -13.28 10.94
N ASP A 53 2.25 -12.85 9.77
CA ASP A 53 3.50 -13.28 9.14
C ASP A 53 4.24 -12.06 8.57
N HIS A 54 5.48 -11.85 9.00
CA HIS A 54 6.28 -10.70 8.57
C HIS A 54 6.71 -10.80 7.11
N SER A 55 7.10 -11.98 6.62
CA SER A 55 7.55 -12.15 5.24
C SER A 55 6.40 -11.88 4.27
N GLU A 56 5.21 -12.41 4.54
CA GLU A 56 4.05 -12.11 3.70
C GLU A 56 3.64 -10.63 3.79
N ALA A 57 3.83 -9.99 4.94
CA ALA A 57 3.59 -8.55 5.08
C ALA A 57 4.54 -7.72 4.23
N GLU A 58 5.83 -8.06 4.18
CA GLU A 58 6.81 -7.44 3.27
C GLU A 58 6.39 -7.60 1.82
N ASP A 59 5.97 -8.81 1.42
CA ASP A 59 5.49 -9.07 0.06
C ASP A 59 4.23 -8.26 -0.27
N VAL A 60 3.30 -8.07 0.69
CA VAL A 60 2.14 -7.19 0.51
C VAL A 60 2.58 -5.75 0.26
N VAL A 61 3.53 -5.24 1.04
CA VAL A 61 4.04 -3.87 0.86
C VAL A 61 4.67 -3.73 -0.51
N GLN A 62 5.56 -4.64 -0.89
CA GLN A 62 6.24 -4.61 -2.19
C GLN A 62 5.25 -4.64 -3.35
N GLU A 63 4.30 -5.59 -3.34
CA GLU A 63 3.27 -5.69 -4.39
C GLU A 63 2.37 -4.45 -4.43
N THR A 64 2.02 -3.87 -3.27
CA THR A 64 1.23 -2.63 -3.20
C THR A 64 1.96 -1.47 -3.86
N MET A 65 3.26 -1.32 -3.58
CA MET A 65 4.09 -0.26 -4.16
C MET A 65 4.30 -0.49 -5.67
N LEU A 66 4.52 -1.72 -6.12
CA LEU A 66 4.59 -2.04 -7.54
C LEU A 66 3.30 -1.68 -8.28
N ARG A 67 2.13 -1.92 -7.67
CA ARG A 67 0.84 -1.51 -8.24
C ARG A 67 0.71 0.02 -8.27
N LEU A 68 1.16 0.69 -7.22
CA LEU A 68 1.18 2.15 -7.18
C LEU A 68 2.06 2.74 -8.29
N TRP A 69 3.21 2.12 -8.59
CA TRP A 69 4.11 2.58 -9.65
C TRP A 69 3.50 2.40 -11.03
N LYS A 70 2.84 1.27 -11.25
CA LYS A 70 2.16 0.98 -12.52
C LYS A 70 1.04 1.98 -12.83
N MET A 71 0.32 2.45 -11.81
CA MET A 71 -0.79 3.41 -11.98
C MET A 71 -0.38 4.88 -11.81
N ALA A 72 0.85 5.16 -11.40
CA ALA A 72 1.34 6.53 -11.20
C ALA A 72 1.15 7.45 -12.42
N PRO A 73 1.39 7.01 -13.69
CA PRO A 73 1.17 7.85 -14.86
C PRO A 73 -0.29 8.28 -15.07
N ASP A 74 -1.23 7.45 -14.61
CA ASP A 74 -2.67 7.67 -14.78
C ASP A 74 -3.31 8.32 -13.54
N TRP A 75 -2.52 8.68 -12.53
CA TRP A 75 -3.05 9.21 -11.28
C TRP A 75 -3.64 10.61 -11.46
N ARG A 76 -4.94 10.75 -11.20
CA ARG A 76 -5.64 12.04 -11.20
C ARG A 76 -5.68 12.61 -9.80
N GLN A 77 -5.15 13.83 -9.63
CA GLN A 77 -5.25 14.54 -8.37
C GLN A 77 -6.72 14.83 -8.04
N GLY A 78 -7.12 14.55 -6.79
CA GLY A 78 -8.49 14.78 -6.31
C GLY A 78 -9.37 13.53 -6.22
N ASP A 79 -9.03 12.43 -6.92
CA ASP A 79 -9.84 11.19 -6.90
C ASP A 79 -9.80 10.50 -5.51
N ALA A 80 -8.62 10.41 -4.91
CA ALA A 80 -8.40 9.85 -3.57
C ALA A 80 -7.06 10.32 -2.99
N LYS A 81 -6.84 10.10 -1.69
CA LYS A 81 -5.48 10.17 -1.11
C LYS A 81 -4.69 8.93 -1.52
N VAL A 82 -3.41 9.10 -1.84
CA VAL A 82 -2.49 8.00 -2.20
C VAL A 82 -2.44 6.94 -1.10
N SER A 83 -2.33 7.36 0.17
CA SER A 83 -2.35 6.47 1.33
C SER A 83 -3.63 5.64 1.45
N THR A 84 -4.79 6.26 1.19
CA THR A 84 -6.09 5.55 1.19
C THR A 84 -6.14 4.46 0.11
N TRP A 85 -5.69 4.79 -1.10
CA TRP A 85 -5.63 3.81 -2.19
C TRP A 85 -4.66 2.66 -1.86
N ALA A 86 -3.47 2.99 -1.36
CA ALA A 86 -2.45 1.99 -1.01
C ALA A 86 -2.94 1.05 0.11
N CYS A 87 -3.53 1.59 1.18
CA CYS A 87 -4.12 0.78 2.25
C CYS A 87 -5.21 -0.16 1.73
N ARG A 88 -6.08 0.32 0.82
CA ARG A 88 -7.11 -0.53 0.22
C ARG A 88 -6.50 -1.69 -0.57
N VAL A 89 -5.47 -1.42 -1.37
CA VAL A 89 -4.76 -2.46 -2.12
C VAL A 89 -4.10 -3.47 -1.19
N ALA A 90 -3.38 -3.01 -0.17
CA ALA A 90 -2.73 -3.88 0.80
C ALA A 90 -3.74 -4.77 1.55
N MET A 91 -4.87 -4.21 1.99
CA MET A 91 -5.93 -4.98 2.65
C MET A 91 -6.53 -6.04 1.73
N ASN A 92 -6.81 -5.70 0.46
CA ASN A 92 -7.32 -6.68 -0.51
C ASN A 92 -6.32 -7.83 -0.70
N LEU A 93 -5.03 -7.52 -0.83
CA LEU A 93 -3.95 -8.52 -0.94
C LEU A 93 -3.86 -9.42 0.29
N CYS A 94 -4.06 -8.86 1.49
CA CYS A 94 -4.10 -9.65 2.72
C CYS A 94 -5.32 -10.58 2.73
N THR A 95 -6.51 -10.07 2.40
CA THR A 95 -7.74 -10.86 2.32
C THR A 95 -7.60 -12.01 1.32
N ASP A 96 -7.02 -11.76 0.15
CA ASP A 96 -6.78 -12.80 -0.85
C ASP A 96 -5.84 -13.91 -0.34
N ARG A 97 -4.77 -13.56 0.36
CA ARG A 97 -3.86 -14.55 0.99
C ARG A 97 -4.59 -15.37 2.05
N LEU A 98 -5.34 -14.73 2.96
CA LEU A 98 -6.12 -15.43 3.98
C LEU A 98 -7.18 -16.36 3.37
N ARG A 99 -7.82 -15.93 2.28
CA ARG A 99 -8.76 -16.78 1.54
C ARG A 99 -8.07 -18.02 0.98
N ARG A 100 -6.89 -17.87 0.37
CA ARG A 100 -6.11 -19.00 -0.17
C ARG A 100 -5.65 -19.97 0.92
N ARG A 101 -5.29 -19.49 2.12
CA ARG A 101 -4.96 -20.35 3.28
C ARG A 101 -6.14 -21.24 3.71
N ARG A 102 -7.37 -20.72 3.63
CA ARG A 102 -8.59 -21.47 4.01
C ARG A 102 -8.99 -22.53 2.99
N VAL A 103 -8.76 -22.28 1.71
CA VAL A 103 -9.05 -23.22 0.61
C VAL A 103 -7.85 -24.17 0.42
N GLY A 104 -7.35 -24.77 1.51
CA GLY A 104 -6.18 -25.66 1.46
C GLY A 104 -6.32 -26.81 0.44
N PRO A 105 -5.26 -27.61 0.19
CA PRO A 105 -5.20 -28.65 -0.85
C PRO A 105 -6.27 -29.76 -0.79
N GLN A 106 -7.14 -29.73 0.22
CA GLN A 106 -8.16 -30.73 0.53
C GLN A 106 -9.27 -30.88 -0.53
N LEU A 107 -9.36 -30.00 -1.53
CA LEU A 107 -10.33 -30.10 -2.64
C LEU A 107 -9.77 -30.73 -3.92
N ALA A 108 -8.52 -31.23 -3.90
CA ALA A 108 -7.87 -31.84 -5.07
C ALA A 108 -7.81 -33.39 -5.02
N LEU A 109 -8.51 -34.03 -4.08
CA LEU A 109 -8.56 -35.48 -3.92
C LEU A 109 -10.00 -35.92 -3.62
N ASP A 110 -10.87 -35.85 -4.62
CA ASP A 110 -12.10 -36.65 -4.75
C ASP A 110 -12.38 -36.88 -6.25
#